data_AF-A0AAE1BN15-F1
#
_entry.id   AF-A0AAE1BN15-F1
#
_cell.length_a   1.000
_cell.length_b   1.000
_cell.length_c   1.000
_cell.angle_alpha   90.00
_cell.angle_beta   90.00
_cell.angle_gamma   90.00
#
_symmetry.space_group_name_H-M   'P 1'
#
loop_
_entity.id
_entity.type
_entity.pdbx_description
1 polymer ?
#
loop_
_entity_poly.entity_id
_entity_poly.type
_entity_poly.pdbx_seq_one_letter_code
_entity_poly.pdbx_strand_id
1 'polypeptide(L)'
;MSFGRLGVDVIISSSIEENPACIHGPSILFERFQEGGQSRRFYACSACRDRRDCSFFHWAHIKMHKNKKEIWQRLIRESQSSVSHQDLYNRLEVVRGMPPGKRHYCTSCC
;
A
#
# COMPACT_ATOMS: atom_id res chain seq x y z
N MET A 1 3.70 39.38 -6.38
CA MET A 1 4.15 38.08 -6.94
C MET A 1 3.39 36.99 -6.20
N SER A 2 2.47 36.28 -6.86
CA SER A 2 1.74 35.19 -6.23
C SER A 2 2.71 34.03 -6.03
N PHE A 3 3.02 33.67 -4.79
CA PHE A 3 3.71 32.42 -4.50
C PHE A 3 2.78 31.29 -4.95
N GLY A 4 3.13 30.65 -6.07
CA GLY A 4 2.43 29.44 -6.51
C GLY A 4 2.53 28.39 -5.41
N ARG A 5 1.43 27.68 -5.16
CA ARG A 5 1.43 26.57 -4.19
C ARG A 5 2.49 25.55 -4.62
N LEU A 6 3.38 25.15 -3.70
CA LEU A 6 4.39 24.12 -3.92
C LEU A 6 4.14 22.93 -3.01
N GLY A 7 4.58 21.75 -3.42
CA GLY A 7 4.55 20.54 -2.58
C GLY A 7 3.59 19.47 -3.08
N VAL A 8 3.06 18.66 -2.16
CA VAL A 8 2.19 17.52 -2.46
C VAL A 8 1.04 17.49 -1.46
N ASP A 9 -0.19 17.47 -1.97
CA ASP A 9 -1.38 17.21 -1.18
C ASP A 9 -1.84 15.76 -1.34
N VAL A 10 -2.56 15.29 -0.33
CA VAL A 10 -3.32 14.04 -0.37
C VAL A 10 -4.78 14.37 -0.66
N ILE A 11 -5.36 13.68 -1.64
CA ILE A 11 -6.78 13.78 -1.96
C ILE A 11 -7.46 12.53 -1.41
N ILE A 12 -8.22 12.71 -0.33
CA ILE A 12 -9.02 11.64 0.29
C ILE A 12 -10.40 11.66 -0.37
N SER A 13 -10.77 10.56 -1.02
CA SER A 13 -12.13 10.31 -1.51
C SER A 13 -12.81 9.25 -0.64
N SER A 14 -14.14 9.16 -0.71
CA SER A 14 -14.92 8.09 -0.06
C SER A 14 -14.81 6.72 -0.75
N SER A 15 -14.07 6.63 -1.87
CA SER A 15 -13.97 5.45 -2.72
C SER A 15 -12.51 4.99 -2.87
N ILE A 16 -11.75 4.98 -1.78
CA ILE A 16 -10.32 4.61 -1.81
C ILE A 16 -10.14 3.15 -2.25
N GLU A 17 -11.13 2.30 -1.96
CA GLU A 17 -11.17 0.89 -2.30
C GLU A 17 -11.18 0.66 -3.82
N GLU A 18 -11.65 1.65 -4.60
CA GLU A 18 -11.67 1.60 -6.06
C GLU A 18 -10.33 2.01 -6.68
N ASN A 19 -9.42 2.57 -5.90
CA ASN A 19 -8.12 3.00 -6.41
C ASN A 19 -7.29 1.79 -6.86
N PRO A 20 -6.39 1.99 -7.84
CA PRO A 20 -5.38 1.00 -8.16
C PRO A 20 -4.62 0.56 -6.90
N ALA A 21 -4.40 -0.74 -6.75
CA ALA A 21 -3.75 -1.29 -5.55
C ALA A 21 -2.30 -1.68 -5.82
N CYS A 22 -1.48 -1.61 -4.77
CA CYS A 22 -0.16 -2.23 -4.70
C CYS A 22 -0.21 -3.43 -3.73
N ILE A 23 0.92 -4.07 -3.47
CA ILE A 23 1.02 -5.20 -2.52
C ILE A 23 0.62 -4.83 -1.09
N HIS A 24 0.59 -3.54 -0.74
CA HIS A 24 0.18 -3.03 0.57
C HIS A 24 -1.31 -2.65 0.64
N GLY A 25 -2.07 -2.86 -0.44
CA GLY A 25 -3.50 -2.49 -0.53
C GLY A 25 -3.77 -1.29 -1.44
N PRO A 26 -4.96 -0.65 -1.31
CA PRO A 26 -5.36 0.47 -2.14
C PRO A 26 -4.38 1.64 -2.05
N SER A 27 -4.05 2.23 -3.21
CA SER A 27 -3.22 3.43 -3.28
C SER A 27 -3.99 4.69 -2.89
N ILE A 28 -3.24 5.76 -2.61
CA ILE A 28 -3.79 7.08 -2.32
C ILE A 28 -3.56 7.98 -3.53
N LEU A 29 -4.53 8.86 -3.80
CA LEU A 29 -4.40 9.91 -4.80
C LEU A 29 -3.66 11.11 -4.21
N PHE A 30 -2.56 11.49 -4.86
CA PHE A 30 -1.75 12.64 -4.53
C PHE A 30 -1.87 13.70 -5.62
N GLU A 31 -1.77 14.97 -5.25
CA GLU A 31 -1.64 16.09 -6.19
C GLU A 31 -0.33 16.84 -5.91
N ARG A 32 0.57 16.85 -6.89
CA ARG A 32 1.84 17.59 -6.80
C ARG A 32 1.73 18.92 -7.50
N PHE A 33 2.10 19.98 -6.78
CA PHE A 33 2.16 21.35 -7.29
C PHE A 33 3.61 21.73 -7.58
N GLN A 34 3.81 22.48 -8.66
CA GLN A 34 5.11 22.92 -9.15
C GLN A 34 5.07 24.42 -9.42
N GLU A 35 6.22 25.07 -9.28
CA GLU A 35 6.32 26.51 -9.53
C GLU A 35 6.03 26.82 -11.01
N GLY A 36 5.13 27.77 -11.26
CA GLY A 36 4.76 28.18 -12.61
C GLY A 36 4.11 27.10 -13.48
N GLY A 37 3.72 25.95 -12.91
CA GLY A 37 3.23 24.78 -13.64
C GLY A 37 1.84 24.32 -13.20
N GLN A 38 1.21 23.48 -14.03
CA GLN A 38 -0.01 22.78 -13.68
C GLN A 38 0.27 21.69 -12.65
N SER A 39 -0.62 21.55 -11.66
CA SER A 39 -0.58 20.44 -10.74
C SER A 39 -0.82 19.11 -11.47
N ARG A 40 -0.25 18.02 -10.95
CA ARG A 40 -0.43 16.69 -11.52
C ARG A 40 -0.85 15.69 -10.44
N ARG A 41 -1.87 14.90 -10.79
CA ARG A 41 -2.43 13.88 -9.91
C ARG A 41 -1.91 12.49 -10.22
N PHE A 42 -1.54 11.75 -9.18
CA PHE A 42 -1.02 10.39 -9.31
C PHE A 42 -1.40 9.52 -8.11
N TYR A 43 -1.52 8.23 -8.35
CA TYR A 43 -1.66 7.19 -7.36
C TYR A 43 -0.30 6.68 -6.91
N ALA A 44 -0.10 6.59 -5.60
CA ALA A 44 1.08 5.98 -4.98
C ALA A 44 0.70 5.24 -3.70
N CYS A 45 1.60 4.38 -3.24
CA CYS A 45 1.39 3.53 -2.08
C CYS A 45 0.99 4.33 -0.82
N SER A 46 0.00 3.80 -0.08
CA SER A 46 -0.51 4.36 1.17
C SER A 46 0.42 4.12 2.35
N ALA A 47 1.03 2.93 2.40
CA ALA A 47 1.84 2.45 3.52
C ALA A 47 3.34 2.76 3.40
N CYS A 48 3.85 2.93 2.18
CA CYS A 48 5.27 3.20 1.96
C CYS A 48 5.52 4.26 0.89
N ARG A 49 6.18 5.34 1.28
CA ARG A 49 6.47 6.49 0.40
C ARG A 49 7.81 6.37 -0.32
N ASP A 50 8.70 5.51 0.16
CA ASP A 50 9.96 5.20 -0.53
C ASP A 50 9.67 4.25 -1.70
N ARG A 51 10.10 4.65 -2.90
CA ARG A 51 9.89 3.89 -4.13
C ARG A 51 10.74 2.62 -4.19
N ARG A 52 11.78 2.52 -3.35
CA ARG A 52 12.61 1.33 -3.21
C ARG A 52 11.84 0.19 -2.55
N ASP A 53 11.01 0.52 -1.57
CA ASP A 53 10.20 -0.45 -0.83
C ASP A 53 8.84 -0.71 -1.51
N CYS A 54 8.29 0.30 -2.21
CA CYS A 54 7.12 0.11 -3.06
C CYS A 54 7.20 0.94 -4.34
N SER A 55 7.44 0.28 -5.48
CA SER A 55 7.56 0.95 -6.78
C SER A 55 6.23 1.32 -7.44
N PHE A 56 5.10 1.14 -6.74
CA PHE A 56 3.78 1.43 -7.30
C PHE A 56 3.61 2.92 -7.59
N PHE A 57 3.31 3.24 -8.86
CA PHE A 57 3.00 4.60 -9.29
C PHE A 57 2.09 4.57 -10.51
N HIS A 58 1.09 5.45 -10.56
CA HIS A 58 0.26 5.62 -11.75
C HIS A 58 -0.31 7.04 -11.87
N TRP A 59 -0.20 7.68 -13.04
CA TRP A 59 -0.83 8.98 -13.28
C TRP A 59 -2.35 8.86 -13.31
N ALA A 60 -3.07 9.73 -12.61
CA ALA A 60 -4.51 9.60 -12.42
C ALA A 60 -5.33 9.84 -13.70
N HIS A 61 -4.82 10.65 -14.62
CA HIS A 61 -5.46 10.92 -15.92
C HIS A 61 -5.19 9.83 -16.97
N ILE A 62 -4.26 8.91 -16.72
CA ILE A 62 -3.90 7.85 -17.66
C ILE A 62 -4.68 6.61 -17.27
N LYS A 63 -5.41 6.00 -18.21
CA LYS A 63 -6.05 4.71 -17.97
C LYS A 63 -4.98 3.62 -17.81
N MET A 64 -5.09 2.81 -16.76
CA MET A 64 -4.13 1.71 -16.54
C MET A 64 -4.23 0.67 -17.66
N HIS A 65 -3.12 0.42 -18.34
CA HIS A 65 -3.03 -0.65 -19.35
C HIS A 65 -3.26 -2.02 -18.72
N LYS A 66 -3.88 -2.92 -19.49
CA LYS A 66 -4.22 -4.30 -19.06
C LYS A 66 -3.00 -5.05 -18.52
N ASN A 67 -1.87 -5.04 -19.24
CA ASN A 67 -0.65 -5.72 -18.81
C ASN A 67 -0.14 -5.22 -17.45
N LYS A 68 -0.19 -3.91 -17.21
CA LYS A 68 0.21 -3.33 -15.91
C LYS A 68 -0.73 -3.78 -14.80
N LYS A 69 -2.04 -3.82 -15.06
CA LYS A 69 -3.03 -4.34 -14.10
C LYS A 69 -2.74 -5.80 -13.74
N GLU A 70 -2.47 -6.64 -14.74
CA GLU A 70 -2.19 -8.07 -14.55
C GLU A 70 -0.89 -8.32 -13.75
N ILE A 71 0.16 -7.53 -14.00
CA ILE A 71 1.42 -7.59 -13.23
C ILE A 71 1.12 -7.30 -11.75
N TRP A 72 0.43 -6.21 -11.44
CA TRP A 72 0.14 -5.85 -10.05
C TRP A 72 -0.82 -6.83 -9.38
N GLN A 73 -1.83 -7.34 -10.10
CA GLN A 73 -2.71 -8.38 -9.57
C GLN A 73 -1.95 -9.67 -9.22
N ARG A 74 -0.93 -10.02 -9.99
CA ARG A 74 -0.06 -11.17 -9.69
C ARG A 74 0.78 -10.91 -8.44
N LEU A 75 1.48 -9.78 -8.39
CA LEU A 75 2.30 -9.40 -7.23
C LEU A 75 1.48 -9.33 -5.94
N ILE A 76 0.26 -8.79 -6.00
CA ILE A 76 -0.65 -8.74 -4.85
C ILE A 76 -1.01 -10.15 -4.36
N ARG A 77 -1.28 -11.09 -5.28
CA ARG A 77 -1.56 -12.49 -4.88
C ARG A 77 -0.35 -13.17 -4.28
N GLU A 78 0.83 -12.97 -4.88
CA GLU A 78 2.09 -13.56 -4.41
C GLU A 78 2.56 -12.97 -3.08
N SER A 79 2.20 -11.73 -2.75
CA SER A 79 2.54 -11.10 -1.48
C SER A 79 1.62 -11.51 -0.33
N GLN A 80 0.53 -12.24 -0.58
CA GLN A 80 -0.36 -12.68 0.49
C GLN A 80 0.31 -13.77 1.33
N SER A 81 0.22 -13.62 2.65
CA SER A 81 0.62 -14.65 3.60
C SER A 81 -0.13 -15.96 3.29
N SER A 82 0.59 -17.07 3.28
CA SER A 82 0.00 -18.41 3.19
C SER A 82 -0.80 -18.79 4.45
N VAL A 83 -0.60 -18.05 5.55
CA VAL A 83 -1.33 -18.22 6.81
C VAL A 83 -2.43 -17.17 6.86
N SER A 84 -3.69 -17.62 7.03
CA SER A 84 -4.83 -16.72 7.13
C SER A 84 -4.87 -16.02 8.50
N HIS A 85 -5.63 -14.92 8.59
CA HIS A 85 -5.87 -14.26 9.87
C HIS A 85 -6.52 -15.20 10.90
N GLN A 86 -7.42 -16.09 10.46
CA GLN A 86 -8.06 -17.06 11.36
C GLN A 86 -7.05 -18.07 11.92
N ASP A 87 -6.12 -18.53 11.09
CA ASP A 87 -5.05 -19.43 11.54
C ASP A 87 -4.15 -18.74 12.57
N LEU A 88 -3.79 -17.48 12.34
CA LEU A 88 -3.02 -16.67 13.28
C LEU A 88 -3.77 -16.48 14.61
N TYR A 89 -5.08 -16.19 14.56
CA TYR A 89 -5.92 -16.04 15.74
C TYR A 89 -6.00 -17.35 16.53
N ASN A 90 -6.25 -18.48 15.86
CA ASN A 90 -6.28 -19.79 16.51
C ASN A 90 -4.93 -20.13 17.17
N ARG A 91 -3.80 -19.82 16.49
CA ARG A 91 -2.45 -19.99 17.06
C ARG A 91 -2.24 -19.11 18.30
N LEU A 92 -2.71 -17.86 18.27
CA LEU A 92 -2.63 -16.96 19.42
C LEU A 92 -3.37 -17.55 20.63
N GLU A 93 -4.60 -18.05 20.46
CA GLU A 93 -5.38 -18.62 21.55
C GLU A 93 -4.68 -19.85 22.17
N VAL A 94 -4.10 -20.72 21.33
CA VAL A 94 -3.27 -21.84 21.79
C VAL A 94 -2.08 -21.37 22.62
N VAL A 95 -1.32 -20.39 22.13
CA VAL A 95 -0.14 -19.86 22.84
C VAL A 95 -0.53 -19.14 24.14
N ARG A 96 -1.65 -18.42 24.16
CA ARG A 96 -2.17 -17.75 25.37
C ARG A 96 -2.53 -18.76 26.47
N GLY A 97 -3.07 -19.92 26.10
CA GLY A 97 -3.39 -21.00 27.03
C GLY A 97 -2.18 -21.74 27.60
N MET A 98 -1.00 -21.61 26.99
CA MET A 98 0.22 -22.29 27.45
C MET A 98 0.84 -21.61 28.70
N PRO A 99 1.51 -22.36 29.59
CA PRO A 99 2.35 -21.78 30.64
C PRO A 99 3.47 -20.92 30.06
N PRO A 100 3.91 -19.84 30.73
CA PRO A 100 4.93 -18.93 30.21
C PRO A 100 6.21 -19.62 29.71
N GLY A 101 6.71 -20.62 30.43
CA GLY A 101 7.94 -21.35 30.06
C GLY A 101 7.85 -22.20 28.78
N LYS A 102 6.65 -22.37 28.21
CA LYS A 102 6.41 -23.09 26.94
C LYS A 102 6.04 -22.16 25.78
N ARG A 103 6.00 -20.85 26.01
CA ARG A 103 5.74 -19.86 24.96
C ARG A 103 7.06 -19.51 24.30
N HIS A 104 7.24 -19.94 23.06
CA HIS A 104 8.46 -19.69 22.29
C HIS A 104 8.17 -18.81 21.09
N TYR A 105 9.14 -17.98 20.74
CA TYR A 105 9.13 -17.13 19.57
C TYR A 105 10.44 -17.33 18.83
N CYS A 106 10.35 -17.67 17.54
CA CYS A 106 11.52 -17.78 16.68
C CYS A 106 11.95 -16.38 16.26
N THR A 107 13.19 -15.98 16.54
CA THR A 107 13.72 -14.63 16.23
C THR A 107 14.24 -14.49 14.80
N SER A 108 14.32 -15.57 14.04
CA SER A 108 14.85 -15.57 12.66
C SER A 108 13.78 -15.74 11.59
N CYS A 109 12.56 -16.11 11.95
CA CYS A 109 11.45 -16.35 11.01
C CYS A 109 10.44 -15.20 10.94
N CYS A 110 10.74 -14.07 11.59
CA CYS A 110 9.85 -12.92 11.69
C CYS A 110 9.79 -12.13 10.39
#